data_AF-A0A964D6E1-F1
#
_entry.id   AF-A0A964D6E1-F1
#
_cell.length_a   1.000
_cell.length_b   1.000
_cell.length_c   1.000
_cell.angle_alpha   90.00
_cell.angle_beta   90.00
_cell.angle_gamma   90.00
#
_symmetry.space_group_name_H-M   'P 1'
#
loop_
_entity.id
_entity.type
_entity.pdbx_description
1 polymer ?
#
loop_
_entity_poly.entity_id
_entity_poly.type
_entity_poly.pdbx_seq_one_letter_code
_entity_poly.pdbx_strand_id
1 'polypeptide(L)'
;MLNYWRLTAVISAVIVQFVAVKSAIAQEREGCFLVNSAGEVINLNQLCAPQESGIKLTGDDGKFIEDYKRLAKSYSPDATNALLQGIQSSPSQKIAAAKRICVQAKAGLSLPEVKLRAIGQAGSIENPTAKESFLADADIITTLAGNHYCPELASK
;
A
#
# COMPACT_ATOMS: atom_id res chain seq x y z
N MET A 1 -46.67 60.61 -29.65
CA MET A 1 -45.80 59.56 -30.22
C MET A 1 -44.67 59.28 -29.23
N LEU A 2 -44.48 58.00 -28.91
CA LEU A 2 -43.44 57.33 -28.09
C LEU A 2 -43.17 57.89 -26.67
N ASN A 3 -43.45 57.22 -25.56
CA ASN A 3 -43.22 55.85 -25.06
C ASN A 3 -42.09 55.78 -24.02
N TYR A 4 -42.54 55.48 -22.80
CA TYR A 4 -42.02 54.46 -21.86
C TYR A 4 -40.74 54.71 -21.05
N TRP A 5 -41.00 54.70 -19.74
CA TRP A 5 -40.36 53.88 -18.72
C TRP A 5 -38.85 54.03 -18.52
N ARG A 6 -38.48 54.48 -17.32
CA ARG A 6 -37.40 53.85 -16.55
C ARG A 6 -37.77 53.76 -15.07
N LEU A 7 -38.25 52.58 -14.68
CA LEU A 7 -38.23 52.08 -13.31
C LEU A 7 -36.77 51.79 -12.94
N THR A 8 -36.18 52.57 -12.04
CA THR A 8 -34.89 52.24 -11.43
C THR A 8 -35.12 51.33 -10.23
N ALA A 9 -34.91 50.03 -10.44
CA ALA A 9 -34.92 49.02 -9.38
C ALA A 9 -33.66 49.16 -8.51
N VAL A 10 -33.87 49.23 -7.19
CA VAL A 10 -32.81 49.21 -6.17
C VAL A 10 -32.32 47.77 -6.03
N ILE A 11 -31.11 47.48 -6.50
CA ILE A 11 -30.48 46.16 -6.32
C ILE A 11 -29.81 46.16 -4.95
N SER A 12 -30.48 45.55 -3.96
CA SER A 12 -29.88 45.20 -2.68
C SER A 12 -28.77 44.17 -2.89
N ALA A 13 -27.52 44.59 -2.75
CA ALA A 13 -26.37 43.69 -2.69
C ALA A 13 -26.32 43.02 -1.30
N VAL A 14 -26.81 41.78 -1.21
CA VAL A 14 -26.56 40.92 -0.05
C VAL A 14 -25.14 40.36 -0.18
N ILE A 15 -24.23 40.89 0.63
CA ILE A 15 -22.86 40.38 0.75
C ILE A 15 -22.91 39.13 1.64
N VAL A 16 -22.98 37.95 1.04
CA VAL A 16 -22.77 36.69 1.76
C VAL A 16 -21.27 36.56 2.02
N GLN A 17 -20.86 36.78 3.27
CA GLN A 17 -19.49 36.49 3.70
C GLN A 17 -19.28 34.98 3.72
N PHE A 18 -18.72 34.43 2.65
CA PHE A 18 -18.19 33.07 2.64
C PHE A 18 -16.93 33.05 3.51
N VAL A 19 -17.11 32.65 4.77
CA VAL A 19 -15.99 32.24 5.62
C VAL A 19 -15.44 30.96 5.00
N ALA A 20 -14.31 31.08 4.29
CA ALA A 20 -13.55 29.93 3.82
C ALA A 20 -13.00 29.20 5.05
N VAL A 21 -13.80 28.29 5.61
CA VAL A 21 -13.31 27.28 6.55
C VAL A 21 -12.34 26.44 5.73
N LYS A 22 -11.03 26.71 5.91
CA LYS A 22 -9.99 25.77 5.51
C LYS A 22 -10.19 24.53 6.38
N SER A 23 -11.06 23.62 5.94
CA SER A 23 -11.07 22.26 6.42
C SER A 23 -9.71 21.67 6.11
N ALA A 24 -8.83 21.63 7.11
CA ALA A 24 -7.62 20.85 7.04
C ALA A 24 -8.07 19.40 6.86
N ILE A 25 -7.99 18.92 5.63
CA ILE A 25 -8.19 17.51 5.31
C ILE A 25 -7.06 16.81 6.05
N ALA A 26 -7.40 16.16 7.17
CA ALA A 26 -6.49 15.27 7.87
C ALA A 26 -6.24 14.09 6.93
N GLN A 27 -5.23 14.25 6.08
CA GLN A 27 -4.72 13.17 5.25
C GLN A 27 -4.10 12.17 6.22
N GLU A 28 -4.78 11.05 6.47
CA GLU A 28 -4.21 9.90 7.17
C GLU A 28 -2.92 9.52 6.46
N ARG A 29 -1.79 10.00 6.98
CA ARG A 29 -0.48 9.49 6.61
C ARG A 29 -0.32 8.19 7.37
N GLU A 30 -0.43 7.07 6.67
CA GLU A 30 0.00 5.78 7.19
C GLU A 30 1.49 5.88 7.59
N GLY A 31 1.77 5.74 8.89
CA GLY A 31 3.12 5.76 9.45
C GLY A 31 3.10 6.08 10.94
N CYS A 32 4.22 5.81 11.60
CA CYS A 32 4.38 6.06 13.02
C CYS A 32 4.94 7.47 13.22
N PHE A 33 4.06 8.38 13.59
CA PHE A 33 4.40 9.78 13.79
C PHE A 33 4.03 10.21 15.21
N LEU A 34 4.85 11.08 15.81
CA LEU A 34 4.56 11.71 17.08
C LEU A 34 4.52 13.23 16.87
N VAL A 35 3.48 13.89 17.36
CA VAL A 35 3.37 15.35 17.33
C VAL A 35 3.73 15.87 18.72
N ASN A 36 4.74 16.73 18.80
CA ASN A 36 5.14 17.33 20.08
C ASN A 36 4.23 18.51 20.46
N SER A 37 4.40 19.04 21.67
CA SER A 37 3.62 20.18 22.18
C SER A 37 3.82 21.49 21.42
N ALA A 38 4.86 21.59 20.59
CA ALA A 38 5.12 22.71 19.68
C ALA A 38 4.45 22.52 18.29
N GLY A 39 3.77 21.40 18.06
CA GLY A 39 3.11 21.08 16.79
C GLY A 39 4.04 20.50 15.72
N GLU A 40 5.26 20.14 16.08
CA GLU A 40 6.22 19.53 15.15
C GLU A 40 5.93 18.03 14.98
N VAL A 41 5.94 17.56 13.74
CA VAL A 41 5.72 16.14 13.39
C VAL A 41 7.04 15.40 13.34
N ILE A 42 7.25 14.49 14.29
CA ILE A 42 8.43 13.62 14.38
C ILE A 42 8.10 12.28 13.73
N ASN A 43 8.92 11.87 12.76
CA ASN A 43 8.81 10.56 12.13
C ASN A 43 9.53 9.49 12.95
N LEU A 44 8.78 8.52 13.47
CA LEU A 44 9.26 7.41 14.29
C LEU A 44 9.17 6.07 13.57
N ASN A 45 9.05 6.06 12.24
CA ASN A 45 8.90 4.82 11.46
C ASN A 45 9.99 3.79 11.75
N GLN A 46 11.21 4.22 12.07
CA GLN A 46 12.32 3.32 12.42
C GLN A 46 12.19 2.71 13.83
N LEU A 47 11.52 3.38 14.77
CA LEU A 47 11.26 2.87 16.12
C LEU A 47 10.02 1.98 16.18
N CYS A 48 9.07 2.24 15.29
CA CYS A 48 7.86 1.43 15.16
C CYS A 48 8.04 0.30 14.14
N ALA A 49 9.22 0.20 13.53
CA ALA A 49 9.62 -1.00 12.83
C ALA A 49 9.60 -2.15 13.85
N PRO A 50 8.81 -3.22 13.64
CA PRO A 50 8.82 -4.36 14.53
C PRO A 50 10.26 -4.86 14.63
N GLN A 51 10.81 -4.80 15.84
CA GLN A 51 12.14 -5.32 16.14
C GLN A 51 12.09 -6.82 15.88
N GLU A 52 12.77 -7.29 14.81
CA GLU A 52 12.78 -8.72 14.45
C GLU A 52 13.60 -9.49 15.48
N SER A 53 12.99 -9.76 16.64
CA SER A 53 13.51 -10.66 17.65
C SER A 53 13.23 -12.09 17.20
N GLY A 54 14.20 -12.71 16.52
CA GLY A 54 14.36 -14.16 16.39
C GLY A 54 13.05 -14.96 16.26
N ILE A 55 12.18 -14.58 15.33
CA ILE A 55 10.93 -15.31 15.10
C ILE A 55 11.32 -16.72 14.66
N LYS A 56 11.02 -17.71 15.50
CA LYS A 56 11.04 -19.11 15.08
C LYS A 56 9.93 -19.26 14.03
N LEU A 57 10.33 -19.14 12.76
CA LEU A 57 9.48 -19.40 11.61
C LEU A 57 9.13 -20.89 11.60
N THR A 58 8.00 -21.24 12.18
CA THR A 58 7.49 -22.62 12.26
C THR A 58 6.12 -22.72 11.60
N GLY A 59 5.72 -23.93 11.20
CA GLY A 59 4.43 -24.16 10.57
C GLY A 59 4.34 -23.48 9.20
N ASP A 60 3.19 -22.87 8.90
CA ASP A 60 2.91 -22.28 7.59
C ASP A 60 3.81 -21.07 7.28
N ASP A 61 4.21 -20.30 8.30
CA ASP A 61 5.15 -19.19 8.12
C ASP A 61 6.55 -19.70 7.74
N GLY A 62 6.98 -20.85 8.27
CA GLY A 62 8.24 -21.49 7.86
C GLY A 62 8.18 -21.99 6.41
N LYS A 63 7.12 -22.71 6.05
CA LYS A 63 6.90 -23.22 4.69
C LYS A 63 6.79 -22.09 3.67
N PHE A 64 6.08 -21.01 4.00
CA PHE A 64 5.98 -19.82 3.16
C PHE A 64 7.36 -19.26 2.81
N ILE A 65 8.27 -19.15 3.79
CA ILE A 65 9.61 -18.60 3.56
C ILE A 65 10.46 -19.55 2.69
N GLU A 66 10.35 -20.86 2.89
CA GLU A 66 11.04 -21.86 2.05
C GLU A 66 10.55 -21.81 0.60
N ASP A 67 9.23 -21.77 0.42
CA ASP A 67 8.59 -21.72 -0.90
C ASP A 67 8.87 -20.39 -1.60
N TYR A 68 8.88 -19.28 -0.85
CA TYR A 68 9.29 -17.98 -1.37
C TYR A 68 10.72 -18.05 -1.91
N LYS A 69 11.67 -18.57 -1.12
CA LYS A 69 13.08 -18.70 -1.53
C LYS A 69 13.24 -19.63 -2.73
N ARG A 70 12.39 -20.66 -2.85
CA ARG A 70 12.39 -21.56 -4.01
C ARG A 70 11.92 -20.83 -5.26
N LEU A 71 10.79 -20.12 -5.18
CA LEU A 71 10.24 -19.37 -6.31
C LEU A 71 11.12 -18.19 -6.71
N ALA A 72 11.81 -17.52 -5.77
CA ALA A 72 12.73 -16.43 -6.08
C ALA A 72 13.82 -16.82 -7.07
N LYS A 73 14.23 -18.10 -7.09
CA LYS A 73 15.28 -18.62 -7.99
C LYS A 73 14.84 -18.78 -9.45
N SER A 74 13.57 -18.60 -9.78
CA SER A 74 13.10 -18.66 -11.19
C SER A 74 13.27 -17.33 -11.94
N TYR A 75 13.67 -16.25 -11.26
CA TYR A 75 13.84 -14.92 -11.85
C TYR A 75 15.31 -14.67 -12.25
N SER A 76 15.61 -13.49 -12.82
CA SER A 76 16.98 -13.13 -13.17
C SER A 76 17.93 -13.23 -11.95
N PRO A 77 19.25 -13.43 -12.15
CA PRO A 77 20.20 -13.52 -11.04
C PRO A 77 20.16 -12.31 -10.11
N ASP A 78 20.05 -11.11 -10.67
CA ASP A 78 20.00 -9.88 -9.90
C ASP A 78 18.69 -9.76 -9.10
N ALA A 79 17.55 -10.10 -9.72
CA ALA A 79 16.27 -10.14 -9.03
C ALA A 79 16.25 -11.21 -7.93
N THR A 80 16.79 -12.40 -8.20
CA THR A 80 16.94 -13.48 -7.23
C THR A 80 17.71 -13.00 -6.00
N ASN A 81 18.85 -12.35 -6.20
CA ASN A 81 19.67 -11.82 -5.11
C ASN A 81 18.90 -10.78 -4.28
N ALA A 82 18.21 -9.84 -4.93
CA ALA A 82 17.41 -8.82 -4.26
C ALA A 82 16.24 -9.44 -3.46
N LEU A 83 15.53 -10.42 -4.02
CA LEU A 83 14.43 -11.14 -3.37
C LEU A 83 14.92 -11.92 -2.14
N LEU A 84 16.03 -12.66 -2.29
CA LEU A 84 16.62 -13.45 -1.20
C LEU A 84 17.15 -12.55 -0.08
N GLN A 85 17.75 -11.41 -0.41
CA GLN A 85 18.13 -10.42 0.58
C GLN A 85 16.91 -9.84 1.29
N GLY A 86 15.86 -9.46 0.54
CA GLY A 86 14.64 -8.88 1.11
C GLY A 86 13.90 -9.82 2.07
N ILE A 87 13.75 -11.10 1.71
CA ILE A 87 13.11 -12.11 2.59
C ILE A 87 13.97 -12.47 3.80
N GLN A 88 15.30 -12.32 3.70
CA GLN A 88 16.21 -12.56 4.83
C GLN A 88 16.23 -11.37 5.81
N SER A 89 16.20 -10.15 5.31
CA SER A 89 16.24 -8.93 6.13
C SER A 89 14.91 -8.59 6.77
N SER A 90 13.78 -9.07 6.23
CA SER A 90 12.45 -8.76 6.76
C SER A 90 11.41 -9.85 6.45
N PRO A 91 11.62 -11.12 6.88
CA PRO A 91 10.67 -12.21 6.66
C PRO A 91 9.27 -11.88 7.19
N SER A 92 9.17 -11.18 8.31
CA SER A 92 7.90 -10.83 8.95
C SER A 92 7.02 -9.94 8.06
N GLN A 93 7.65 -9.02 7.32
CA GLN A 93 6.93 -8.11 6.43
C GLN A 93 6.32 -8.87 5.25
N LYS A 94 7.04 -9.87 4.72
CA LYS A 94 6.60 -10.71 3.60
C LYS A 94 5.45 -11.61 4.01
N ILE A 95 5.54 -12.21 5.20
CA ILE A 95 4.46 -12.98 5.82
C ILE A 95 3.22 -12.10 6.05
N ALA A 96 3.41 -10.90 6.63
CA ALA A 96 2.31 -9.98 6.86
C ALA A 96 1.63 -9.54 5.55
N ALA A 97 2.41 -9.30 4.49
CA ALA A 97 1.87 -8.99 3.17
C ALA A 97 1.02 -10.15 2.62
N ALA A 98 1.52 -11.39 2.69
CA ALA A 98 0.77 -12.57 2.25
C ALA A 98 -0.55 -12.76 3.05
N LYS A 99 -0.50 -12.61 4.37
CA LYS A 99 -1.70 -12.66 5.24
C LYS A 99 -2.69 -11.55 4.90
N ARG A 100 -2.23 -10.33 4.58
CA ARG A 100 -3.11 -9.23 4.14
C ARG A 100 -3.78 -9.52 2.81
N ILE A 101 -3.04 -10.02 1.82
CA ILE A 101 -3.60 -10.44 0.53
C ILE A 101 -4.70 -11.47 0.77
N CYS A 102 -4.47 -12.41 1.68
CA CYS A 102 -5.46 -13.39 2.04
C CYS A 102 -6.75 -12.79 2.61
N VAL A 103 -6.63 -11.86 3.56
CA VAL A 103 -7.79 -11.14 4.12
C VAL A 103 -8.54 -10.37 3.04
N GLN A 104 -7.83 -9.69 2.13
CA GLN A 104 -8.43 -8.98 1.00
C GLN A 104 -9.17 -9.93 0.06
N ALA A 105 -8.59 -11.10 -0.22
CA ALA A 105 -9.21 -12.12 -1.05
C ALA A 105 -10.50 -12.68 -0.44
N LYS A 106 -10.52 -12.89 0.89
CA LYS A 106 -11.74 -13.25 1.63
C LYS A 106 -12.80 -12.16 1.61
N ALA A 107 -12.39 -10.90 1.51
CA ALA A 107 -13.29 -9.76 1.36
C ALA A 107 -13.77 -9.53 -0.09
N GLY A 108 -13.38 -10.40 -1.03
CA GLY A 108 -13.84 -10.36 -2.43
C GLY A 108 -12.88 -9.68 -3.41
N LEU A 109 -11.69 -9.24 -2.98
CA LEU A 109 -10.66 -8.74 -3.90
C LEU A 109 -10.00 -9.93 -4.62
N SER A 110 -10.00 -9.95 -5.95
CA SER A 110 -9.39 -11.04 -6.69
C SER A 110 -7.85 -10.96 -6.63
N LEU A 111 -7.18 -12.12 -6.58
CA LEU A 111 -5.71 -12.17 -6.65
C LEU A 111 -5.14 -11.49 -7.93
N PRO A 112 -5.78 -11.60 -9.11
CA PRO A 112 -5.37 -10.83 -10.29
C PRO A 112 -5.40 -9.31 -10.09
N GLU A 113 -6.39 -8.75 -9.38
CA GLU A 113 -6.44 -7.32 -9.08
C GLU A 113 -5.28 -6.86 -8.20
N VAL A 114 -4.84 -7.71 -7.26
CA VAL A 114 -3.64 -7.45 -6.45
C VAL A 114 -2.41 -7.36 -7.34
N LYS A 115 -2.25 -8.29 -8.30
CA LYS A 115 -1.12 -8.26 -9.26
C LYS A 115 -1.18 -7.01 -10.16
N LEU A 116 -2.36 -6.63 -10.65
CA LEU A 116 -2.53 -5.42 -11.45
C LEU A 116 -2.15 -4.15 -10.69
N ARG A 117 -2.50 -4.07 -9.39
CA ARG A 117 -2.07 -2.95 -8.54
C ARG A 117 -0.55 -2.86 -8.44
N ALA A 118 0.13 -4.00 -8.26
CA ALA A 118 1.59 -4.05 -8.24
C ALA A 118 2.19 -3.59 -9.59
N ILE A 119 1.60 -4.00 -10.72
CA ILE A 119 2.03 -3.52 -12.05
C ILE A 119 1.90 -1.99 -12.16
N GLY A 120 0.79 -1.42 -11.67
CA GLY A 120 0.61 0.03 -11.61
C GLY A 120 1.67 0.74 -10.77
N GLN A 121 1.99 0.20 -9.59
CA GLN A 121 3.03 0.73 -8.70
C GLN A 121 4.43 0.61 -9.30
N ALA A 122 4.71 -0.47 -10.04
CA ALA A 122 5.97 -0.67 -10.74
C ALA A 122 6.19 0.34 -11.89
N GLY A 123 5.14 1.04 -12.31
CA GLY A 123 5.21 2.09 -13.34
C GLY A 123 6.12 3.26 -12.97
N SER A 124 6.31 3.54 -11.67
CA SER A 124 7.19 4.61 -11.18
C SER A 124 8.62 4.14 -10.87
N ILE A 125 8.96 2.87 -11.11
CA ILE A 125 10.29 2.33 -10.85
C ILE A 125 11.11 2.38 -12.15
N GLU A 126 12.11 3.27 -12.18
CA GLU A 126 12.95 3.48 -13.37
C GLU A 126 14.04 2.41 -13.52
N ASN A 127 14.62 1.95 -12.40
CA ASN A 127 15.66 0.93 -12.43
C ASN A 127 15.06 -0.43 -12.85
N PRO A 128 15.52 -1.06 -13.95
CA PRO A 128 14.90 -2.26 -14.50
C PRO A 128 15.01 -3.45 -13.56
N THR A 129 16.15 -3.62 -12.88
CA THR A 129 16.36 -4.69 -11.90
C THR A 129 15.46 -4.51 -10.68
N ALA A 130 15.35 -3.29 -10.16
CA ALA A 130 14.47 -2.99 -9.02
C ALA A 130 12.99 -3.20 -9.40
N LYS A 131 12.63 -2.85 -10.64
CA LYS A 131 11.29 -3.06 -11.18
C LYS A 131 10.96 -4.55 -11.31
N GLU A 132 11.87 -5.33 -11.89
CA GLU A 132 11.72 -6.79 -11.99
C GLU A 132 11.59 -7.41 -10.60
N SER A 133 12.49 -7.05 -9.68
CA SER A 133 12.48 -7.56 -8.30
C SER A 133 11.18 -7.23 -7.57
N PHE A 134 10.66 -6.02 -7.74
CA PHE A 134 9.40 -5.59 -7.15
C PHE A 134 8.20 -6.39 -7.70
N LEU A 135 8.14 -6.56 -9.02
CA LEU A 135 7.07 -7.32 -9.67
C LEU A 135 7.13 -8.81 -9.28
N ALA A 136 8.33 -9.38 -9.26
CA ALA A 136 8.57 -10.75 -8.82
C ALA A 136 8.17 -10.95 -7.36
N ASP A 137 8.53 -10.03 -6.47
CA ASP A 137 8.16 -10.07 -5.06
C ASP A 137 6.65 -10.09 -4.89
N ALA A 138 5.95 -9.17 -5.55
CA ALA A 138 4.49 -9.10 -5.50
C ALA A 138 3.84 -10.38 -6.05
N ASP A 139 4.37 -10.93 -7.16
CA ASP A 139 3.85 -12.15 -7.79
C ASP A 139 4.03 -13.38 -6.89
N ILE A 140 5.22 -13.57 -6.31
CA ILE A 140 5.52 -14.66 -5.37
C ILE A 140 4.60 -14.56 -4.14
N ILE A 141 4.55 -13.40 -3.48
CA ILE A 141 3.74 -13.22 -2.26
C ILE A 141 2.26 -13.47 -2.57
N THR A 142 1.75 -12.96 -3.68
CA THR A 142 0.34 -13.15 -4.07
C THR A 142 0.03 -14.63 -4.33
N THR A 143 0.92 -15.33 -5.02
CA THR A 143 0.76 -16.76 -5.31
C THR A 143 0.79 -17.60 -4.04
N LEU A 144 1.77 -17.33 -3.16
CA LEU A 144 1.93 -18.06 -1.91
C LEU A 144 0.86 -17.72 -0.86
N ALA A 145 0.25 -16.52 -0.92
CA ALA A 145 -0.84 -16.15 -0.04
C ALA A 145 -2.03 -17.11 -0.14
N GLY A 146 -2.41 -17.49 -1.37
CA GLY A 146 -3.46 -18.48 -1.60
C GLY A 146 -3.08 -19.86 -1.07
N ASN A 147 -1.83 -20.29 -1.27
CA ASN A 147 -1.40 -21.63 -0.90
C ASN A 147 -1.25 -21.83 0.61
N HIS A 148 -0.71 -20.84 1.33
CA HIS A 148 -0.37 -20.98 2.75
C HIS A 148 -1.39 -20.38 3.70
N TYR A 149 -2.13 -19.34 3.30
CA TYR A 149 -2.96 -18.56 4.23
C TYR A 149 -4.46 -18.54 3.88
N CYS A 150 -4.85 -18.78 2.61
CA CYS A 150 -6.24 -19.10 2.26
C CYS A 150 -6.35 -20.25 1.26
N PRO A 151 -6.06 -21.50 1.69
CA PRO A 151 -6.19 -22.67 0.83
C PRO A 151 -7.61 -22.87 0.28
N GLU A 152 -8.64 -22.38 0.98
CA GLU A 152 -10.04 -22.40 0.52
C GLU A 152 -10.27 -21.59 -0.76
N LEU A 153 -9.37 -20.66 -1.09
CA LEU A 153 -9.40 -19.86 -2.32
C LEU A 153 -8.49 -20.42 -3.41
N ALA A 154 -7.58 -21.35 -3.08
CA ALA A 154 -6.67 -21.96 -4.03
C ALA A 154 -7.30 -23.10 -4.86
N SER A 155 -8.49 -23.59 -4.46
CA SER A 155 -9.23 -24.68 -5.12
C SER A 155 -10.49 -24.23 -5.87
N LYS A 156 -10.63 -22.94 -6.18
CA LYS A 156 -11.73 -22.38 -6.98
C LYS A 156 -11.27 -21.93 -8.35
#